data_AF-A0A1I3NXN9-F1
#
_entry.id   AF-A0A1I3NXN9-F1
#
_cell.length_a   1.000
_cell.length_b   1.000
_cell.length_c   1.000
_cell.angle_alpha   90.00
_cell.angle_beta   90.00
_cell.angle_gamma   90.00
#
_symmetry.space_group_name_H-M   'P 1'
#
loop_
_entity.id
_entity.type
_entity.pdbx_description
1 polymer ?
#
loop_
_entity_poly.entity_id
_entity_poly.type
_entity_poly.pdbx_seq_one_letter_code
_entity_poly.pdbx_strand_id
1 'polypeptide(L)' 'MDVDKATAVISAAGIELTDRRRNSADDGWSLSFSNGAVVEVGDKGDVSASGKGAEVVAGLLGLPGKSA' A
#
# COMPACT_ATOMS: atom_id res chain seq x y z
N MET A 1 -1.66 6.61 -8.38
CA MET A 1 -0.27 6.29 -7.97
C MET A 1 0.06 4.91 -8.46
N ASP A 2 1.29 4.68 -8.88
CA ASP A 2 1.75 3.37 -9.38
C ASP A 2 2.39 2.54 -8.27
N VAL A 3 2.36 1.21 -8.45
CA VAL A 3 2.90 0.24 -7.48
C VAL A 3 4.34 0.52 -7.08
N ASP A 4 5.21 0.76 -8.07
CA ASP A 4 6.64 0.94 -7.80
C ASP A 4 6.89 2.22 -6.98
N LYS A 5 6.07 3.26 -7.18
CA LYS A 5 6.11 4.47 -6.36
C LYS A 5 5.65 4.19 -4.92
N ALA A 6 4.57 3.43 -4.74
CA ALA A 6 4.09 3.04 -3.42
C ALA A 6 5.16 2.25 -2.66
N THR A 7 5.75 1.24 -3.30
CA THR A 7 6.84 0.45 -2.75
C THR A 7 8.04 1.31 -2.38
N ALA A 8 8.49 2.19 -3.29
CA ALA A 8 9.66 3.04 -3.04
C ALA A 8 9.47 3.97 -1.83
N VAL A 9 8.31 4.61 -1.70
CA VAL A 9 8.00 5.51 -0.57
C VAL A 9 7.98 4.74 0.76
N ILE A 10 7.31 3.59 0.79
CA ILE A 10 7.18 2.79 2.02
C ILE A 10 8.52 2.16 2.42
N SER A 11 9.28 1.65 1.45
CA SER A 11 10.61 1.07 1.71
C SER A 11 11.66 2.12 2.07
N ALA A 12 11.56 3.35 1.57
CA ALA A 12 12.39 4.46 2.02
C ALA A 12 12.18 4.79 3.51
N ALA A 13 11.02 4.46 4.07
CA ALA A 13 10.73 4.56 5.50
C ALA A 13 11.19 3.32 6.32
N GLY A 14 11.91 2.38 5.69
CA GLY A 14 12.41 1.16 6.34
C GLY A 14 11.37 0.05 6.49
N ILE A 15 10.23 0.13 5.80
CA ILE A 15 9.19 -0.89 5.82
C ILE A 15 9.33 -1.76 4.57
N GLU A 16 9.70 -3.02 4.76
CA GLU A 16 10.05 -3.94 3.68
C GLU A 16 8.80 -4.51 3.00
N LEU A 17 8.82 -4.58 1.67
CA LEU A 17 7.82 -5.31 0.89
C LEU A 17 8.08 -6.81 1.03
N THR A 18 7.09 -7.54 1.55
CA THR A 18 7.19 -8.98 1.79
C THR A 18 6.43 -9.81 0.76
N ASP A 19 5.40 -9.24 0.12
CA ASP A 19 4.67 -9.88 -0.96
C ASP A 19 4.12 -8.84 -1.94
N ARG A 20 4.18 -9.15 -3.24
CA ARG A 20 3.54 -8.38 -4.32
C ARG A 20 2.85 -9.34 -5.25
N ARG A 21 1.53 -9.18 -5.40
CA ARG A 21 0.72 -10.01 -6.28
C ARG A 21 -0.42 -9.21 -6.90
N ARG A 22 -0.96 -9.71 -8.02
CA ARG A 22 -2.21 -9.20 -8.58
C ARG A 22 -3.33 -9.40 -7.55
N ASN A 23 -4.20 -8.40 -7.41
CA ASN A 23 -5.34 -8.50 -6.51
C ASN A 23 -6.36 -9.51 -7.06
N SER A 24 -7.36 -9.90 -6.26
CA SER A 24 -8.34 -10.92 -6.65
C SER A 24 -9.25 -10.49 -7.82
N ALA A 25 -9.37 -9.19 -8.07
CA ALA A 25 -10.14 -8.63 -9.17
C ALA A 25 -9.34 -8.53 -10.47
N ASP A 26 -8.03 -8.82 -10.43
CA ASP A 26 -7.09 -8.67 -11.54
C ASP A 26 -7.12 -7.26 -12.17
N ASP A 27 -7.39 -6.25 -11.36
CA ASP A 27 -7.49 -4.84 -11.75
C ASP A 27 -6.50 -3.95 -10.98
N GLY A 28 -5.50 -4.57 -10.36
CA GLY A 28 -4.50 -3.89 -9.55
C GLY A 28 -3.58 -4.85 -8.84
N TRP A 29 -2.92 -4.34 -7.80
CA TRP A 29 -1.92 -5.05 -7.03
C TRP A 29 -2.17 -4.94 -5.53
N SER A 30 -1.97 -6.06 -4.86
CA SER A 30 -1.92 -6.17 -3.40
C SER A 30 -0.46 -6.26 -2.96
N LEU A 31 -0.05 -5.35 -2.07
CA LEU A 31 1.30 -5.23 -1.56
C LEU A 31 1.30 -5.47 -0.05
N SER A 32 1.97 -6.52 0.41
CA SER A 32 2.11 -6.80 1.85
C SER A 32 3.45 -6.29 2.36
N PHE A 33 3.45 -5.69 3.54
CA PHE A 33 4.63 -5.10 4.15
C PHE A 33 4.96 -5.72 5.50
N SER A 34 6.24 -5.68 5.90
CA SER A 34 6.75 -6.30 7.13
C SER A 34 6.13 -5.76 8.42
N ASN A 35 5.58 -4.53 8.39
CA ASN A 35 4.84 -3.94 9.50
C ASN A 35 3.38 -4.44 9.62
N GLY A 36 2.96 -5.38 8.76
CA GLY A 36 1.60 -5.91 8.73
C GLY A 36 0.58 -5.01 8.06
N ALA A 37 1.01 -4.00 7.29
CA ALA A 37 0.15 -3.27 6.37
C ALA A 37 -0.04 -4.03 5.05
N VAL A 38 -1.22 -3.89 4.47
CA VAL A 38 -1.52 -4.28 3.09
C VAL A 38 -1.97 -3.04 2.33
N VAL A 39 -1.33 -2.76 1.19
CA VAL A 39 -1.70 -1.68 0.29
C VAL A 39 -2.28 -2.26 -0.98
N GLU A 40 -3.48 -1.83 -1.34
CA GLU A 40 -4.08 -2.09 -2.64
C GLU A 40 -3.82 -0.88 -3.54
N VAL A 41 -3.29 -1.13 -4.74
CA VAL A 41 -3.09 -0.12 -5.79
C VAL A 41 -3.83 -0.58 -7.04
N GLY A 42 -4.91 0.11 -7.40
CA GLY A 42 -5.66 -0.17 -8.63
C GLY A 42 -4.91 0.28 -9.87
N ASP A 43 -5.16 -0.36 -11.01
CA ASP A 43 -4.57 -0.03 -12.32
C ASP A 43 -4.98 1.39 -12.79
N LYS A 44 -6.05 1.96 -12.21
CA LYS A 44 -6.49 3.35 -12.40
C LYS A 44 -5.80 4.33 -11.44
N GLY A 45 -4.94 3.84 -10.56
CA GLY A 45 -4.12 4.63 -9.66
C GLY A 45 -4.79 4.98 -8.32
N ASP A 46 -5.96 4.43 -8.02
CA ASP A 46 -6.52 4.44 -6.67
C ASP A 46 -5.67 3.63 -5.70
N VAL A 47 -5.64 4.06 -4.43
CA VAL A 47 -4.80 3.44 -3.40
C VAL A 47 -5.55 3.37 -2.09
N SER A 48 -5.46 2.23 -1.41
CA SER A 48 -5.96 2.07 -0.04
C SER A 48 -4.98 1.27 0.81
N ALA A 49 -4.98 1.53 2.12
CA ALA A 49 -4.16 0.81 3.08
C ALA A 49 -5.03 0.16 4.16
N SER A 50 -4.65 -1.03 4.59
CA SER A 50 -5.34 -1.82 5.62
C SER A 50 -4.35 -2.64 6.46
N GLY A 51 -4.82 -3.29 7.52
CA GLY A 51 -3.98 -4.06 8.44
C GLY A 51 -3.35 -3.24 9.57
N LYS A 52 -2.43 -3.85 10.33
CA LYS A 52 -1.88 -3.27 11.57
C LYS A 52 -1.03 -2.01 11.33
N GLY A 53 -0.32 -1.95 10.21
CA GLY A 53 0.53 -0.82 9.83
C GLY A 53 -0.14 0.21 8.91
N ALA A 54 -1.47 0.12 8.73
CA ALA A 54 -2.19 0.89 7.72
C ALA A 54 -2.04 2.41 7.88
N GLU A 55 -2.16 2.92 9.11
CA GLU A 55 -2.10 4.36 9.39
C GLU A 55 -0.72 4.94 9.07
N VAL A 56 0.35 4.22 9.40
CA VAL A 56 1.73 4.63 9.07
C VAL A 56 1.89 4.71 7.56
N VAL A 57 1.47 3.66 6.84
CA VAL A 57 1.58 3.62 5.39
C VAL A 57 0.70 4.66 4.70
N ALA A 58 -0.54 4.86 5.17
CA ALA A 58 -1.43 5.90 4.68
C ALA A 58 -0.80 7.30 4.84
N GLY A 59 -0.16 7.57 5.99
CA GLY A 59 0.56 8.81 6.22
C GLY A 59 1.74 9.00 5.27
N LEU A 60 2.57 7.97 5.06
CA LEU A 60 3.70 8.02 4.11
C LEU A 60 3.24 8.29 2.67
N LEU A 61 2.12 7.69 2.28
CA LEU A 61 1.54 7.82 0.94
C LEU A 61 0.67 9.08 0.77
N GLY A 62 0.43 9.84 1.85
CA GLY A 62 -0.44 11.01 1.83
C GLY A 62 -1.90 10.67 1.51
N LEU A 63 -2.36 9.47 1.86
CA LEU A 63 -3.74 9.06 1.63
C LEU A 63 -4.68 9.84 2.56
N PRO A 64 -5.83 10.30 2.08
CA PRO A 64 -6.83 10.89 2.94
C PRO A 64 -7.24 9.84 3.99
N GLY A 65 -7.02 10.17 5.27
CA GLY A 65 -7.42 9.30 6.37
C GLY A 65 -8.91 9.01 6.26
N LYS A 66 -9.29 7.73 6.35
CA LYS A 66 -10.68 7.38 6.60
C LYS A 66 -11.00 7.91 7.99
N SER A 67 -11.71 9.04 8.07
CA SER A 67 -12.35 9.46 9.31
C SER A 67 -13.08 8.26 9.91
N ALA A 68 -12.82 8.02 11.20
CA ALA A 68 -13.24 6.88 11.99
C ALA A 68 -14.68 6.42 11.75
#